data_AF-A0A954L715-F1
#
_entry.id   AF-A0A954L715-F1
#
_cell.length_a   1.000
_cell.length_b   1.000
_cell.length_c   1.000
_cell.angle_alpha   90.00
_cell.angle_beta   90.00
_cell.angle_gamma   90.00
#
_symmetry.space_group_name_H-M   'P 1'
#
loop_
_entity.id
_entity.type
_entity.pdbx_description
1 polymer ?
#
loop_
_entity_poly.entity_id
_entity_poly.type
_entity_poly.pdbx_seq_one_letter_code
_entity_poly.pdbx_strand_id
1 'polypeptide(L)'
;GRNLRDPTLNAQLANGFSVCQVLPGYLPSDKESCGHAVLLEWLNPHYAPPQRRDPAMVRVATVNYQMRTITSFEEFANQCEFFIDTAGEYHCDFVLFPELLTNQLLALLPPETPAQQARDLDRFTEPYIEWFQQAAIKYNINVIAGTHLTREGNKLHNIAFLFHRDGRVDRQHKLHITPSEHRWWGVDAG
;
A
#
# COMPACT_ATOMS: atom_id res chain seq x y z
N GLY A 1 43.02 -3.16 33.59
CA GLY A 1 43.95 -3.88 34.47
C GLY A 1 44.20 -3.12 35.77
N ARG A 2 43.60 -3.40 36.95
CA ARG A 2 42.67 -4.49 37.36
C ARG A 2 41.75 -4.85 36.20
N ASN A 3 41.89 -6.08 35.69
CA ASN A 3 41.05 -6.57 34.62
C ASN A 3 39.73 -7.00 35.26
N LEU A 4 38.85 -6.02 35.45
CA LEU A 4 37.44 -6.27 35.72
C LEU A 4 36.89 -7.01 34.50
N ARG A 5 36.63 -8.30 34.66
CA ARG A 5 35.97 -9.12 33.64
C ARG A 5 34.48 -8.99 33.86
N ASP A 6 33.86 -8.08 33.12
CA ASP A 6 32.42 -8.07 32.92
C ASP A 6 32.13 -8.79 31.61
N PRO A 7 31.64 -10.05 31.62
CA PRO A 7 31.40 -10.81 30.40
C PRO A 7 30.33 -10.16 29.50
N THR A 8 29.38 -9.43 30.09
CA THR A 8 28.29 -8.76 29.37
C THR A 8 28.81 -7.52 28.66
N LEU A 9 29.52 -6.65 29.37
CA LEU A 9 30.10 -5.44 28.77
C LEU A 9 31.13 -5.79 27.70
N ASN A 10 32.01 -6.75 27.98
CA ASN A 10 33.06 -7.15 27.03
C ASN A 10 32.47 -7.70 25.72
N ALA A 11 31.36 -8.44 25.78
CA ALA A 11 30.68 -8.91 24.58
C ALA A 11 30.16 -7.75 23.72
N GLN A 12 29.61 -6.70 24.34
CA GLN A 12 29.12 -5.53 23.60
C GLN A 12 30.26 -4.70 23.01
N LEU A 13 31.36 -4.52 23.75
CA LEU A 13 32.56 -3.86 23.23
C LEU A 13 33.16 -4.62 22.03
N ALA A 14 33.18 -5.96 22.08
CA ALA A 14 33.62 -6.79 20.97
C ALA A 14 32.72 -6.67 19.72
N ASN A 15 31.44 -6.34 19.91
CA ASN A 15 30.48 -6.05 18.83
C ASN A 15 30.57 -4.59 18.31
N GLY A 16 31.54 -3.81 18.76
CA GLY A 16 31.78 -2.45 18.27
C GLY A 16 30.96 -1.36 18.96
N PHE A 17 30.32 -1.66 20.10
CA PHE A 17 29.68 -0.64 20.92
C PHE A 17 30.75 0.17 21.69
N SER A 18 30.47 1.46 21.88
CA SER A 18 31.28 2.39 22.68
C SER A 18 30.56 2.74 23.98
N VAL A 19 31.30 2.88 25.07
CA VAL A 19 30.74 3.33 26.35
C VAL A 19 30.52 4.83 26.31
N CYS A 20 29.26 5.26 26.45
CA CYS A 20 28.91 6.67 26.56
C CYS A 20 28.99 7.15 28.01
N GLN A 21 28.35 6.42 28.92
CA GLN A 21 28.19 6.84 30.31
C GLN A 21 27.88 5.65 31.23
N VAL A 22 28.25 5.74 32.50
CA VAL A 22 27.76 4.85 33.57
C VAL A 22 26.57 5.52 34.28
N LEU A 23 25.45 4.82 34.37
CA LEU A 23 24.21 5.27 34.97
C LEU A 23 24.09 4.72 36.40
N PRO A 24 24.26 5.53 37.45
CA PRO A 24 24.12 5.07 38.83
C PRO A 24 22.64 4.89 39.21
N GLY A 25 22.37 3.94 40.11
CA GLY A 25 21.01 3.71 40.64
C GLY A 25 20.02 3.16 39.63
N TYR A 26 20.48 2.63 38.50
CA TYR A 26 19.65 2.09 37.43
C TYR A 26 18.87 0.85 37.89
N LEU A 27 19.51 -0.04 38.65
CA LEU A 27 18.87 -1.22 39.22
C LEU A 27 19.39 -1.49 40.64
N PRO A 28 18.90 -0.78 41.67
CA PRO A 28 19.47 -0.83 43.02
C PRO A 28 19.50 -2.22 43.68
N SER A 29 18.69 -3.16 43.20
CA SER A 29 18.66 -4.56 43.65
C SER A 29 19.79 -5.42 43.08
N ASP A 30 20.46 -4.99 42.01
CA ASP A 30 21.57 -5.70 41.40
C ASP A 30 22.87 -5.47 42.18
N LYS A 31 23.26 -6.49 42.94
CA LYS A 31 24.46 -6.45 43.78
C LYS A 31 25.75 -6.62 42.99
N GLU A 32 25.71 -7.25 41.81
CA GLU A 32 26.92 -7.50 41.02
C GLU A 32 27.41 -6.24 40.31
N SER A 33 26.47 -5.41 39.82
CA SER A 33 26.77 -4.10 39.21
C SER A 33 26.81 -2.95 40.22
N CYS A 34 26.59 -3.22 41.52
CA CYS A 34 26.36 -2.21 42.55
C CYS A 34 25.22 -1.23 42.18
N GLY A 35 24.22 -1.71 41.44
CA GLY A 35 23.09 -0.94 40.93
C GLY A 35 23.38 0.04 39.79
N HIS A 36 24.51 -0.12 39.08
CA HIS A 36 24.85 0.69 37.92
C HIS A 36 24.45 0.01 36.60
N ALA A 37 24.22 0.81 35.57
CA ALA A 37 24.16 0.35 34.18
C ALA A 37 25.18 1.09 33.32
N VAL A 38 25.48 0.54 32.14
CA VAL A 38 26.34 1.19 31.15
C VAL A 38 25.49 1.58 29.94
N LEU A 39 25.45 2.88 29.62
CA LEU A 39 24.91 3.36 28.36
C LEU A 39 25.94 3.09 27.26
N LEU A 40 25.54 2.27 26.30
CA LEU A 40 26.35 1.88 25.15
C LEU A 40 25.74 2.47 23.88
N GLU A 41 26.58 2.95 22.98
CA GLU A 41 26.20 3.41 21.66
C GLU A 41 26.91 2.59 20.59
N TRP A 42 26.18 2.20 19.55
CA TRP A 42 26.75 1.65 18.33
C TRP A 42 26.59 2.67 17.22
N LEU A 43 27.66 3.42 16.94
CA LEU A 43 27.72 4.30 15.79
C LEU A 43 27.85 3.41 14.56
N ASN A 44 26.79 3.29 13.77
CA ASN A 44 26.83 2.59 12.49
C ASN A 44 27.23 3.58 11.39
N PRO A 45 28.52 3.66 10.99
CA PRO A 45 28.97 4.60 9.96
C PRO A 45 28.39 4.29 8.58
N HIS A 46 27.84 3.09 8.37
CA HIS A 46 27.17 2.69 7.13
C HIS A 46 25.67 3.00 7.15
N TYR A 47 25.12 3.43 8.29
CA TYR A 47 23.74 3.87 8.37
C TYR A 47 23.62 5.28 7.79
N ALA A 48 23.28 5.34 6.51
CA ALA A 48 22.75 6.54 5.89
C ALA A 48 21.22 6.49 6.07
N PRO A 49 20.60 7.31 6.95
CA PRO A 49 19.15 7.40 6.96
C PRO A 49 18.71 7.81 5.55
N PRO A 50 17.69 7.17 4.95
CA PRO A 50 17.18 7.62 3.66
C PRO A 50 16.81 9.10 3.80
N GLN A 51 17.23 9.95 2.85
CA GLN A 51 16.74 11.32 2.73
C GLN A 51 15.27 11.27 2.27
N ARG A 52 14.41 10.69 3.10
CA ARG A 52 12.98 10.73 2.91
C ARG A 52 12.55 12.10 3.43
N ARG A 53 12.47 13.08 2.53
CA ARG A 53 11.69 14.29 2.81
C ARG A 53 10.24 13.85 2.76
N ASP A 54 9.74 13.30 3.87
CA ASP A 54 8.32 13.05 3.99
C ASP A 54 7.60 14.38 3.75
N PRO A 55 6.62 14.43 2.83
CA PRO A 55 5.92 15.66 2.54
C PRO A 55 5.26 16.17 3.81
N ALA A 56 5.45 17.45 4.12
CA ALA A 56 4.86 18.07 5.32
C ALA A 56 3.31 18.05 5.30
N MET A 57 2.71 17.86 4.12
CA MET A 57 1.27 17.77 3.90
C MET A 57 1.00 16.89 2.66
N VAL A 58 -0.04 16.06 2.72
CA VAL A 58 -0.52 15.26 1.59
C VAL A 58 -1.98 15.64 1.33
N ARG A 59 -2.33 15.90 0.07
CA ARG A 59 -3.70 16.21 -0.34
C ARG A 59 -4.35 15.01 -1.01
N VAL A 60 -5.51 14.61 -0.51
CA VAL A 60 -6.26 13.44 -1.02
C VAL A 60 -7.65 13.88 -1.48
N ALA A 61 -7.99 13.57 -2.72
CA ALA A 61 -9.35 13.67 -3.25
C ALA A 61 -10.05 12.32 -3.11
N THR A 62 -11.26 12.30 -2.55
CA THR A 62 -12.08 11.09 -2.45
C THR A 62 -13.28 11.21 -3.38
N VAL A 63 -13.47 10.24 -4.26
CA VAL A 63 -14.55 10.25 -5.25
C VAL A 63 -15.77 9.53 -4.70
N ASN A 64 -16.90 10.23 -4.64
CA ASN A 64 -18.20 9.58 -4.49
C ASN A 64 -18.77 9.30 -5.89
N TYR A 65 -18.63 8.06 -6.34
CA TYR A 65 -18.88 7.68 -7.73
C TYR A 65 -20.30 7.13 -7.91
N GLN A 66 -21.07 7.72 -8.83
CA GLN A 66 -22.38 7.20 -9.21
C GLN A 66 -22.23 6.17 -10.34
N MET A 67 -22.46 4.90 -10.04
CA MET A 67 -22.55 3.86 -11.07
C MET A 67 -23.80 4.06 -11.94
N ARG A 68 -23.61 4.03 -13.25
CA ARG A 68 -24.67 4.15 -14.27
C ARG A 68 -24.37 3.23 -15.45
N THR A 69 -25.38 2.84 -16.21
CA THR A 69 -25.15 2.05 -17.42
C THR A 69 -24.22 2.80 -18.37
N ILE A 70 -23.32 2.05 -19.01
CA ILE A 70 -22.39 2.54 -20.02
C ILE A 70 -22.51 1.65 -21.26
N THR A 71 -22.09 2.19 -22.40
CA THR A 71 -22.15 1.51 -23.70
C THR A 71 -20.78 1.16 -24.27
N SER A 72 -19.71 1.70 -23.67
CA SER A 72 -18.32 1.40 -24.05
C SER A 72 -17.37 1.55 -22.87
N PHE A 73 -16.16 0.99 -23.00
CA PHE A 73 -15.09 1.22 -22.03
C PHE A 73 -14.64 2.69 -22.01
N GLU A 74 -14.66 3.36 -23.17
CA GLU A 74 -14.33 4.79 -23.27
C GLU A 74 -15.27 5.65 -22.43
N GLU A 75 -16.57 5.31 -22.38
CA GLU A 75 -17.52 6.02 -21.53
C GLU A 75 -17.20 5.86 -20.04
N PHE A 76 -16.75 4.67 -19.61
CA PHE A 76 -16.25 4.44 -18.25
C PHE A 76 -14.99 5.27 -17.97
N ALA A 77 -14.02 5.23 -18.88
CA ALA A 77 -12.79 6.00 -18.81
C ALA A 77 -13.06 7.50 -18.68
N ASN A 78 -13.91 8.06 -19.54
CA ASN A 78 -14.27 9.48 -19.51
C ASN A 78 -14.92 9.90 -18.18
N GLN A 79 -15.74 9.02 -17.59
CA GLN A 79 -16.34 9.28 -16.26
C GLN A 79 -15.27 9.32 -15.16
N CYS A 80 -14.26 8.45 -15.22
CA CYS A 80 -13.14 8.47 -14.29
C CYS A 80 -12.21 9.67 -14.53
N GLU A 81 -11.96 10.02 -15.80
CA GLU A 81 -11.07 11.10 -16.20
C GLU A 81 -11.50 12.43 -15.60
N PHE A 82 -12.81 12.73 -15.62
CA PHE A 82 -13.37 13.93 -15.01
C PHE A 82 -12.88 14.16 -13.56
N PHE A 83 -12.88 13.10 -12.74
CA PHE A 83 -12.45 13.20 -11.34
C PHE A 83 -10.93 13.27 -11.21
N ILE A 84 -10.19 12.55 -12.04
CA ILE A 84 -8.72 12.58 -12.04
C ILE A 84 -8.21 13.95 -12.46
N ASP A 85 -8.77 14.51 -13.53
CA ASP A 85 -8.46 15.85 -14.04
C ASP A 85 -8.74 16.91 -12.98
N THR A 86 -9.95 16.91 -12.42
CA THR A 86 -10.34 17.81 -11.32
C THR A 86 -9.37 17.70 -10.14
N ALA A 87 -9.01 16.49 -9.70
CA ALA A 87 -8.07 16.30 -8.61
C ALA A 87 -6.66 16.80 -8.94
N GLY A 88 -6.22 16.65 -10.19
CA GLY A 88 -4.97 17.20 -10.71
C GLY A 88 -4.96 18.73 -10.71
N GLU A 89 -6.05 19.37 -11.14
CA GLU A 89 -6.21 20.84 -11.11
C GLU A 89 -6.18 21.40 -9.68
N TYR A 90 -6.75 20.69 -8.71
CA TYR A 90 -6.65 21.04 -7.29
C TYR A 90 -5.27 20.73 -6.68
N HIS A 91 -4.32 20.20 -7.45
CA HIS A 91 -3.00 19.78 -6.98
C HIS A 91 -3.08 18.78 -5.83
N CYS A 92 -3.99 17.81 -5.92
CA CYS A 92 -3.99 16.66 -5.01
C CYS A 92 -2.83 15.72 -5.32
N ASP A 93 -2.31 15.06 -4.27
CA ASP A 93 -1.29 14.04 -4.40
C ASP A 93 -1.87 12.68 -4.76
N PHE A 94 -3.09 12.41 -4.28
CA PHE A 94 -3.83 11.18 -4.49
C PHE A 94 -5.29 11.47 -4.84
N VAL A 95 -5.85 10.63 -5.70
CA VAL A 95 -7.30 10.49 -5.90
C VAL A 95 -7.73 9.06 -5.60
N LEU A 96 -8.79 8.89 -4.82
CA LEU A 96 -9.30 7.61 -4.34
C LEU A 96 -10.69 7.35 -4.90
N PHE A 97 -10.83 6.27 -5.65
CA PHE A 97 -12.11 5.74 -6.13
C PHE A 97 -12.68 4.65 -5.19
N PRO A 98 -14.00 4.43 -5.21
CA PRO A 98 -14.65 3.40 -4.41
C PRO A 98 -14.27 1.96 -4.80
N GLU A 99 -14.48 1.03 -3.87
CA GLU A 99 -14.38 -0.42 -4.12
C GLU A 99 -15.32 -0.87 -5.26
N LEU A 100 -14.89 -1.87 -6.03
CA LEU A 100 -15.63 -2.48 -7.15
C LEU A 100 -16.10 -1.46 -8.19
N LEU A 101 -15.33 -0.37 -8.38
CA LEU A 101 -15.55 0.65 -9.41
C LEU A 101 -15.88 0.02 -10.78
N THR A 102 -15.15 -1.03 -11.15
CA THR A 102 -15.28 -1.68 -12.46
C THR A 102 -16.54 -2.53 -12.61
N ASN A 103 -17.38 -2.69 -11.59
CA ASN A 103 -18.68 -3.37 -11.74
C ASN A 103 -19.57 -2.68 -12.79
N GLN A 104 -19.34 -1.40 -13.07
CA GLN A 104 -20.02 -0.69 -14.16
C GLN A 104 -19.75 -1.34 -15.55
N LEU A 105 -18.58 -1.98 -15.74
CA LEU A 105 -18.21 -2.68 -16.97
C LEU A 105 -19.03 -3.95 -17.21
N LEU A 106 -19.74 -4.46 -16.21
CA LEU A 106 -20.69 -5.57 -16.37
C LEU A 106 -21.77 -5.24 -17.41
N ALA A 107 -22.10 -3.96 -17.60
CA ALA A 107 -23.05 -3.51 -18.61
C ALA A 107 -22.60 -3.83 -20.06
N LEU A 108 -21.30 -4.07 -20.27
CA LEU A 108 -20.71 -4.38 -21.58
C LEU A 108 -20.60 -5.89 -21.84
N LEU A 109 -20.93 -6.72 -20.84
CA LEU A 109 -20.86 -8.17 -20.93
C LEU A 109 -22.23 -8.78 -21.23
N PRO A 110 -22.28 -9.96 -21.86
CA PRO A 110 -23.54 -10.67 -22.05
C PRO A 110 -24.20 -11.01 -20.70
N PRO A 111 -25.54 -11.10 -20.67
CA PRO A 111 -26.26 -11.52 -19.47
C PRO A 111 -25.95 -12.99 -19.17
N GLU A 112 -25.33 -13.24 -18.02
CA GLU A 112 -24.88 -14.56 -17.57
C GLU A 112 -25.07 -14.71 -16.06
N THR A 113 -24.72 -15.86 -15.49
CA THR A 113 -24.72 -16.02 -14.02
C THR A 113 -23.76 -15.02 -13.35
N PRO A 114 -24.04 -14.55 -12.11
CA PRO A 114 -23.17 -13.60 -11.42
C PRO A 114 -21.71 -14.05 -11.30
N ALA A 115 -21.48 -15.34 -11.08
CA ALA A 115 -20.14 -15.92 -11.00
C ALA A 115 -19.40 -15.89 -12.35
N GLN A 116 -20.13 -16.15 -13.45
CA GLN A 116 -19.54 -16.10 -14.79
C GLN A 116 -19.24 -14.65 -15.19
N GLN A 117 -20.16 -13.71 -14.94
CA GLN A 117 -19.95 -12.30 -15.21
C GLN A 117 -18.78 -11.70 -14.41
N ALA A 118 -18.65 -12.10 -13.13
CA ALA A 118 -17.52 -11.69 -12.30
C ALA A 118 -16.17 -12.19 -12.86
N ARG A 119 -16.14 -13.39 -13.45
CA ARG A 119 -14.94 -13.90 -14.15
C ARG A 119 -14.71 -13.22 -15.49
N ASP A 120 -15.78 -12.86 -16.19
CA ASP A 120 -15.69 -12.19 -17.49
C ASP A 120 -15.26 -10.71 -17.38
N LEU A 121 -15.33 -10.10 -16.18
CA LEU A 121 -14.74 -8.78 -15.92
C LEU A 121 -13.23 -8.75 -16.17
N ASP A 122 -12.55 -9.88 -16.02
CA ASP A 122 -11.11 -10.05 -16.27
C ASP A 122 -10.71 -9.64 -17.71
N ARG A 123 -11.66 -9.69 -18.66
CA ARG A 123 -11.45 -9.21 -20.04
C ARG A 123 -11.10 -7.72 -20.11
N PHE A 124 -11.43 -6.96 -19.07
CA PHE A 124 -11.13 -5.53 -18.97
C PHE A 124 -9.90 -5.23 -18.11
N THR A 125 -9.23 -6.22 -17.52
CA THR A 125 -8.09 -5.99 -16.64
C THR A 125 -6.96 -5.24 -17.35
N GLU A 126 -6.54 -5.68 -18.53
CA GLU A 126 -5.50 -5.01 -19.31
C GLU A 126 -5.91 -3.58 -19.71
N PRO A 127 -7.08 -3.35 -20.36
CA PRO A 127 -7.55 -1.99 -20.65
C PRO A 127 -7.64 -1.08 -19.41
N TYR A 128 -8.11 -1.61 -18.28
CA TYR A 128 -8.20 -0.88 -17.01
C TYR A 128 -6.82 -0.46 -16.49
N ILE A 129 -5.86 -1.38 -16.45
CA ILE A 129 -4.49 -1.10 -15.98
C ILE A 129 -3.83 -0.07 -16.90
N GLU A 130 -3.86 -0.30 -18.21
CA GLU A 130 -3.22 0.59 -19.19
C GLU A 130 -3.78 2.02 -19.10
N TRP A 131 -5.11 2.14 -19.06
CA TRP A 131 -5.76 3.45 -19.04
C TRP A 131 -5.46 4.21 -17.74
N PHE A 132 -5.62 3.59 -16.58
CA PHE A 132 -5.35 4.27 -15.30
C PHE A 132 -3.86 4.61 -15.11
N GLN A 133 -2.95 3.77 -15.61
CA GLN A 133 -1.52 4.07 -15.61
C GLN A 133 -1.21 5.30 -16.48
N GLN A 134 -1.78 5.37 -17.69
CA GLN A 134 -1.62 6.52 -18.57
C GLN A 134 -2.24 7.78 -17.97
N ALA A 135 -3.42 7.68 -17.36
CA ALA A 135 -4.09 8.79 -16.69
C ALA A 135 -3.26 9.34 -15.52
N ALA A 136 -2.71 8.47 -14.66
CA ALA A 136 -1.87 8.87 -13.54
C ALA A 136 -0.65 9.70 -13.99
N ILE A 137 0.01 9.28 -15.08
CA ILE A 137 1.13 10.01 -15.68
C ILE A 137 0.66 11.32 -16.31
N LYS A 138 -0.39 11.29 -17.14
CA LYS A 138 -0.94 12.44 -17.87
C LYS A 138 -1.31 13.58 -16.92
N TYR A 139 -1.95 13.25 -15.80
CA TYR A 139 -2.43 14.22 -14.82
C TYR A 139 -1.46 14.44 -13.65
N ASN A 140 -0.28 13.79 -13.67
CA ASN A 140 0.76 13.89 -12.66
C ASN A 140 0.24 13.67 -11.22
N ILE A 141 -0.62 12.67 -11.04
CA ILE A 141 -1.30 12.34 -9.76
C ILE A 141 -1.25 10.84 -9.50
N ASN A 142 -1.20 10.44 -8.22
CA ASN A 142 -1.33 9.03 -7.87
C ASN A 142 -2.82 8.63 -7.79
N VAL A 143 -3.21 7.54 -8.43
CA VAL A 143 -4.61 7.12 -8.53
C VAL A 143 -4.80 5.78 -7.80
N ILE A 144 -5.62 5.79 -6.75
CA ILE A 144 -6.14 4.56 -6.13
C ILE A 144 -7.47 4.26 -6.82
N ALA A 145 -7.42 3.45 -7.87
CA ALA A 145 -8.49 3.31 -8.86
C ALA A 145 -9.59 2.32 -8.46
N GLY A 146 -9.94 2.29 -7.17
CA GLY A 146 -10.89 1.33 -6.63
C GLY A 146 -10.36 -0.10 -6.73
N THR A 147 -11.28 -1.06 -6.79
CA THR A 147 -10.91 -2.46 -6.99
C THR A 147 -11.49 -3.05 -8.25
N HIS A 148 -10.79 -4.06 -8.78
CA HIS A 148 -11.15 -4.81 -9.97
C HIS A 148 -11.10 -6.31 -9.68
N LEU A 149 -12.09 -7.04 -10.17
CA LEU A 149 -12.08 -8.51 -10.11
C LEU A 149 -11.14 -9.03 -11.20
N THR A 150 -10.02 -9.61 -10.77
CA THR A 150 -8.93 -10.06 -11.66
C THR A 150 -8.70 -11.55 -11.47
N ARG A 151 -8.50 -12.27 -12.57
CA ARG A 151 -8.21 -13.69 -12.54
C ARG A 151 -6.70 -13.92 -12.49
N GLU A 152 -6.26 -14.65 -11.47
CA GLU A 152 -4.89 -15.13 -11.37
C GLU A 152 -4.90 -16.67 -11.39
N GLY A 153 -4.57 -17.24 -12.55
CA GLY A 153 -4.67 -18.68 -12.79
C GLY A 153 -6.13 -19.16 -12.80
N ASN A 154 -6.51 -19.97 -11.80
CA ASN A 154 -7.88 -20.48 -11.65
C ASN A 154 -8.72 -19.70 -10.62
N LYS A 155 -8.08 -18.78 -9.88
CA LYS A 155 -8.69 -18.01 -8.80
C LYS A 155 -9.13 -16.64 -9.29
N LEU A 156 -10.20 -16.13 -8.68
CA LEU A 156 -10.68 -14.77 -8.90
C LEU A 156 -10.40 -13.96 -7.65
N HIS A 157 -9.74 -12.81 -7.79
CA HIS A 157 -9.35 -11.96 -6.67
C HIS A 157 -9.96 -10.57 -6.79
N ASN A 158 -10.36 -10.00 -5.67
CA ASN A 158 -10.70 -8.58 -5.56
C ASN A 158 -9.41 -7.82 -5.24
N ILE A 159 -8.88 -7.08 -6.22
CA ILE A 159 -7.57 -6.43 -6.15
C ILE A 159 -7.75 -4.92 -6.21
N ALA A 160 -7.18 -4.20 -5.24
CA ALA A 160 -7.02 -2.76 -5.29
C ALA A 160 -5.74 -2.39 -6.04
N PHE A 161 -5.81 -1.38 -6.91
CA PHE A 161 -4.66 -0.91 -7.68
C PHE A 161 -4.28 0.52 -7.31
N LEU A 162 -2.98 0.76 -7.20
CA LEU A 162 -2.38 2.08 -7.04
C LEU A 162 -1.51 2.37 -8.26
N PHE A 163 -1.94 3.33 -9.06
CA PHE A 163 -1.21 3.84 -10.22
C PHE A 163 -0.43 5.08 -9.81
N HIS A 164 0.88 5.00 -9.86
CA HIS A 164 1.76 6.10 -9.50
C HIS A 164 1.92 7.07 -10.67
N ARG A 165 2.10 8.35 -10.35
CA ARG A 165 2.36 9.40 -11.35
C ARG A 165 3.65 9.20 -12.17
N ASP A 166 4.55 8.33 -11.69
CA ASP A 166 5.78 7.94 -12.38
C ASP A 166 5.61 6.69 -13.27
N GLY A 167 4.39 6.15 -13.34
CA GLY A 167 4.05 4.97 -14.13
C GLY A 167 4.19 3.64 -13.41
N ARG A 168 4.65 3.59 -12.16
CA ARG A 168 4.63 2.35 -11.38
C ARG A 168 3.19 1.93 -11.05
N VAL A 169 2.95 0.63 -10.92
CA VAL A 169 1.66 0.07 -10.50
C VAL A 169 1.89 -0.85 -9.31
N ASP A 170 1.26 -0.55 -8.18
CA ASP A 170 1.20 -1.43 -7.02
C ASP A 170 -0.20 -2.06 -6.91
N ARG A 171 -0.28 -3.23 -6.28
CA ARG A 171 -1.52 -4.00 -6.11
C ARG A 171 -1.66 -4.55 -4.71
N GLN A 172 -2.89 -4.61 -4.21
CA GLN A 172 -3.22 -5.17 -2.91
C GLN A 172 -4.45 -6.07 -3.04
N HIS A 173 -4.27 -7.37 -2.79
CA HIS A 173 -5.37 -8.34 -2.73
C HIS A 173 -6.19 -8.13 -1.46
N LYS A 174 -7.51 -8.28 -1.57
CA LYS A 174 -8.42 -8.29 -0.43
C LYS A 174 -8.22 -9.58 0.38
N LEU A 175 -7.76 -9.42 1.62
CA LEU A 175 -7.43 -10.54 2.52
C LEU A 175 -8.68 -11.25 3.05
N HIS A 176 -9.69 -10.46 3.44
CA HIS A 176 -10.92 -10.99 4.03
C HIS A 176 -12.08 -10.79 3.05
N ILE A 177 -12.40 -11.84 2.30
CA ILE A 177 -13.52 -11.83 1.36
C ILE A 177 -14.83 -11.95 2.14
N THR A 178 -15.81 -11.13 1.78
CA THR A 178 -17.12 -11.21 2.41
C THR A 178 -17.86 -12.50 2.01
N PRO A 179 -18.75 -13.04 2.86
CA PRO A 179 -19.53 -14.22 2.50
C PRO A 179 -20.33 -14.07 1.21
N SER A 180 -20.76 -12.85 0.88
CA SER A 180 -21.47 -12.54 -0.37
C SER A 180 -20.56 -12.64 -1.59
N GLU A 181 -19.36 -12.04 -1.56
CA GLU A 181 -18.40 -12.14 -2.68
C GLU A 181 -18.00 -13.59 -2.97
N HIS A 182 -17.75 -14.39 -1.93
CA HIS A 182 -17.44 -15.81 -2.10
C HIS A 182 -18.65 -16.58 -2.66
N ARG A 183 -19.86 -16.32 -2.15
CA ARG A 183 -21.08 -17.05 -2.54
C ARG A 183 -21.56 -16.71 -3.96
N TRP A 184 -21.55 -15.42 -4.32
CA TRP A 184 -22.15 -14.94 -5.56
C TRP A 184 -21.15 -14.86 -6.72
N TRP A 185 -19.87 -14.59 -6.42
CA TRP A 185 -18.84 -14.35 -7.43
C TRP A 185 -17.69 -15.36 -7.39
N GLY A 186 -17.55 -16.14 -6.31
CA GLY A 186 -16.48 -17.13 -6.18
C GLY A 186 -15.09 -16.48 -6.03
N VAL A 187 -15.03 -15.34 -5.34
CA VAL A 187 -13.77 -14.63 -5.07
C VAL A 187 -12.99 -15.33 -3.95
N ASP A 188 -11.70 -15.54 -4.18
CA ASP A 188 -10.74 -16.13 -3.25
C ASP A 188 -10.00 -15.06 -2.43
N ALA A 189 -9.69 -15.39 -1.17
CA ALA A 189 -8.83 -14.57 -0.33
C ALA A 189 -7.40 -14.48 -0.89
N GLY A 190 -6.79 -13.31 -0.70
CA GLY A 190 -5.39 -13.02 -1.01
C GLY A 190 -4.41 -13.48 0.06
#